data_AF-A0A652L279-F1
#
_entry.id   AF-A0A652L279-F1
#
_cell.length_a   1.000
_cell.length_b   1.000
_cell.length_c   1.000
_cell.angle_alpha   90.00
_cell.angle_beta   90.00
_cell.angle_gamma   90.00
#
_symmetry.space_group_name_H-M   'P 1'
#
loop_
_entity.id
_entity.type
_entity.pdbx_description
1 polymer ?
#
loop_
_entity_poly.entity_id
_entity_poly.type
_entity_poly.pdbx_seq_one_letter_code
_entity_poly.pdbx_strand_id
1 'polypeptide(L)'
;MRLNGIPPEDGATGKKLHVDSSELRGRAGKADIVRTDFAKADNDATKETGQIQAGLKGFRSGPAFKTFSTRWESQMKYVDGLLLNGVAGKLRESAAEFDARERTEKARHSKDDGKAGNDSNRNLA
;
A
#
# COMPACT_ATOMS: atom_id res chain seq x y z
N MET A 1 14.51 1.00 -23.67
CA MET A 1 14.96 2.04 -22.71
C MET A 1 15.91 1.40 -21.73
N ARG A 2 17.20 1.79 -21.76
CA ARG A 2 18.22 1.39 -20.77
C ARG A 2 18.49 2.63 -19.91
N LEU A 3 18.31 2.51 -18.60
CA LEU A 3 18.59 3.57 -17.64
C LEU A 3 20.11 3.80 -17.54
N ASN A 4 20.48 5.07 -17.52
CA ASN A 4 21.85 5.58 -17.66
C ASN A 4 22.86 4.92 -16.70
N GLY A 5 24.03 4.57 -17.26
CA GLY A 5 25.16 4.03 -16.52
C GLY A 5 25.80 5.08 -15.62
N ILE A 6 25.96 4.72 -14.36
CA ILE A 6 26.84 5.37 -13.38
C ILE A 6 28.14 4.53 -13.35
N PRO A 7 29.35 5.14 -13.39
CA PRO A 7 30.58 4.37 -13.35
C PRO A 7 30.76 3.63 -12.01
N PRO A 8 31.57 2.56 -11.96
CA PRO A 8 31.69 1.75 -10.78
C PRO A 8 32.59 2.48 -9.77
N GLU A 9 31.99 3.15 -8.79
CA GLU A 9 32.74 3.50 -7.58
C GLU A 9 32.83 2.28 -6.66
N ASP A 10 34.06 2.04 -6.23
CA ASP A 10 34.50 0.98 -5.35
C ASP A 10 33.63 0.87 -4.09
N GLY A 11 33.23 -0.35 -3.75
CA GLY A 11 33.01 -0.75 -2.37
C GLY A 11 31.80 -0.16 -1.64
N ALA A 12 30.64 0.03 -2.29
CA ALA A 12 29.40 0.28 -1.56
C ALA A 12 28.89 -1.03 -0.90
N THR A 13 29.28 -1.30 0.35
CA THR A 13 28.48 -2.15 1.27
C THR A 13 27.20 -1.40 1.64
N GLY A 14 26.39 -1.05 0.65
CA GLY A 14 25.08 -0.45 0.84
C GLY A 14 24.12 -1.51 1.35
N LYS A 15 23.50 -1.25 2.51
CA LYS A 15 22.42 -2.09 3.05
C LYS A 15 21.37 -2.28 1.94
N LYS A 16 21.27 -3.49 1.40
CA LYS A 16 20.24 -3.81 0.41
C LYS A 16 18.89 -3.74 1.11
N LEU A 17 17.95 -3.04 0.50
CA LEU A 17 16.58 -2.99 1.00
C LEU A 17 15.95 -4.37 0.78
N HIS A 18 15.82 -5.15 1.85
CA HIS A 18 15.07 -6.40 1.84
C HIS A 18 13.59 -6.07 2.02
N VAL A 19 12.87 -5.96 0.89
CA VAL A 19 11.40 -5.88 0.89
C VAL A 19 10.86 -7.28 0.69
N ASP A 20 10.18 -7.80 1.70
CA ASP A 20 9.44 -9.07 1.62
C ASP A 20 7.93 -8.82 1.72
N SER A 21 7.13 -9.87 1.54
CA SER A 21 5.68 -9.78 1.58
C SER A 21 5.14 -9.41 2.97
N SER A 22 5.87 -9.72 4.04
CA SER A 22 5.51 -9.37 5.41
C SER A 22 5.62 -7.86 5.64
N GLU A 23 6.71 -7.25 5.20
CA GLU A 23 6.93 -5.79 5.30
C GLU A 23 5.87 -5.02 4.51
N LEU A 24 5.52 -5.48 3.30
CA LEU A 24 4.47 -4.87 2.49
C LEU A 24 3.09 -4.96 3.18
N ARG A 25 2.76 -6.11 3.79
CA ARG A 25 1.54 -6.27 4.58
C ARG A 25 1.53 -5.38 5.82
N GLY A 26 2.67 -5.29 6.51
CA GLY A 26 2.82 -4.41 7.67
C GLY A 26 2.57 -2.94 7.32
N ARG A 27 3.09 -2.48 6.17
CA ARG A 27 2.83 -1.13 5.65
C ARG A 27 1.37 -0.93 5.24
N ALA A 28 0.73 -1.94 4.64
CA ALA A 28 -0.70 -1.88 4.34
C ALA A 28 -1.54 -1.71 5.62
N GLY A 29 -1.19 -2.44 6.69
CA GLY A 29 -1.85 -2.29 7.99
C GLY A 29 -1.69 -0.90 8.59
N LYS A 30 -0.50 -0.28 8.47
CA LYS A 30 -0.29 1.11 8.89
C LYS A 30 -1.16 2.09 8.10
N ALA A 31 -1.34 1.87 6.80
CA ALA A 31 -2.24 2.68 5.99
C ALA A 31 -3.71 2.54 6.43
N ASP A 32 -4.14 1.35 6.87
CA ASP A 32 -5.49 1.16 7.44
C ASP A 32 -5.69 1.92 8.76
N ILE A 33 -4.66 1.97 9.61
CA ILE A 33 -4.70 2.75 10.86
C ILE A 33 -4.88 4.23 10.53
N VAL A 34 -4.04 4.77 9.64
CA VAL A 34 -4.13 6.18 9.21
C VAL A 34 -5.51 6.48 8.62
N ARG A 35 -6.04 5.58 7.79
CA ARG A 35 -7.41 5.69 7.24
C ARG A 35 -8.46 5.80 8.35
N THR A 36 -8.37 4.95 9.36
CA THR A 36 -9.29 4.96 10.50
C THR A 36 -9.20 6.27 11.29
N ASP A 37 -7.98 6.77 11.51
CA ASP A 37 -7.76 8.04 12.21
C ASP A 37 -8.34 9.23 11.41
N PHE A 38 -8.17 9.25 10.09
CA PHE A 38 -8.79 10.25 9.22
C PHE A 38 -10.31 10.20 9.29
N ALA A 39 -10.91 9.02 9.21
CA ALA A 39 -12.36 8.86 9.30
C ALA A 39 -12.90 9.33 10.67
N LYS A 40 -12.17 9.07 11.75
CA LYS A 40 -12.53 9.55 13.08
C LYS A 40 -12.48 11.07 13.16
N ALA A 41 -11.37 11.68 12.73
CA ALA A 41 -11.20 13.12 12.72
C ALA A 41 -12.26 13.83 11.87
N ASP A 42 -12.61 13.24 10.71
CA ASP A 42 -13.68 13.75 9.85
C ASP A 42 -15.07 13.68 10.51
N ASN A 43 -15.38 12.56 11.16
CA ASN A 43 -16.64 12.42 11.89
C ASN A 43 -16.77 13.44 13.02
N ASP A 44 -15.70 13.65 13.79
CA ASP A 44 -15.67 14.62 14.88
C ASP A 44 -15.85 16.05 14.33
N ALA A 45 -15.10 16.42 13.28
CA ALA A 45 -15.22 17.72 12.63
C ALA A 45 -16.61 17.96 12.02
N THR A 46 -17.18 16.96 11.34
CA THR A 46 -18.51 17.04 10.71
C THR A 46 -19.61 17.18 11.77
N LYS A 47 -19.49 16.50 12.91
CA LYS A 47 -20.43 16.62 14.02
C LYS A 47 -20.47 18.04 14.59
N GLU A 48 -19.30 18.64 14.84
CA GLU A 48 -19.21 20.00 15.37
C GLU A 48 -19.68 21.04 14.35
N THR A 49 -19.24 20.92 13.10
CA THR A 49 -19.58 21.86 12.03
C THR A 49 -21.05 21.76 11.59
N GLY A 50 -21.68 20.60 11.72
CA GLY A 50 -23.11 20.42 11.46
C GLY A 50 -24.01 21.27 12.38
N GLN A 51 -23.59 21.51 13.63
CA GLN A 51 -24.33 22.38 14.56
C GLN A 51 -24.33 23.84 14.07
N ILE A 52 -23.21 24.28 13.50
CA ILE A 52 -23.06 25.64 12.94
C ILE A 52 -23.98 25.79 11.72
N GLN A 53 -24.05 24.79 10.84
CA GLN A 53 -24.89 24.85 9.64
C GLN A 53 -26.36 25.13 9.95
N ALA A 54 -26.91 24.52 11.01
CA ALA A 54 -28.28 24.74 11.44
C ALA A 54 -28.51 26.19 11.91
N GLY A 55 -27.52 26.77 12.61
CA GLY A 55 -27.55 28.16 13.07
C GLY A 55 -27.39 29.20 11.95
N LEU A 56 -26.86 28.81 10.79
CA LEU A 56 -26.68 29.70 9.64
C LEU A 56 -27.93 29.85 8.75
N LYS A 57 -29.08 29.29 9.13
CA LYS A 57 -30.32 29.44 8.38
C LYS A 57 -30.74 30.92 8.34
N GLY A 58 -30.89 31.47 7.13
CA GLY A 58 -31.23 32.88 6.92
C GLY A 58 -30.02 33.83 6.87
N PHE A 59 -28.82 33.36 7.22
CA PHE A 59 -27.58 34.12 7.04
C PHE A 59 -27.09 34.02 5.59
N ARG A 60 -26.54 35.13 5.07
CA ARG A 60 -25.95 35.18 3.71
C ARG A 60 -24.81 34.17 3.50
N SER A 61 -24.13 33.77 4.58
CA SER A 61 -23.05 32.78 4.56
C SER A 61 -23.54 31.32 4.50
N GLY A 62 -24.82 31.05 4.80
CA GLY A 62 -25.35 29.68 4.85
C GLY A 62 -25.14 28.85 3.58
N PRO A 63 -25.44 29.38 2.36
CA PRO A 63 -25.20 28.66 1.12
C PRO A 63 -23.71 28.35 0.85
N ALA A 64 -22.82 29.28 1.20
CA ALA A 64 -21.37 29.09 1.06
C ALA A 64 -20.88 27.98 2.00
N PHE A 65 -21.35 27.98 3.25
CA PHE A 65 -21.04 26.93 4.22
C PHE A 65 -21.54 25.56 3.75
N LYS A 66 -22.79 25.45 3.27
CA LYS A 66 -23.32 24.20 2.73
C LYS A 66 -22.45 23.66 1.58
N THR A 67 -22.02 24.54 0.68
CA THR A 67 -21.13 24.17 -0.43
C THR A 67 -19.78 23.65 0.08
N PHE A 68 -19.22 24.30 1.09
CA PHE A 68 -18.01 23.85 1.75
C PHE A 68 -18.19 22.44 2.35
N SER A 69 -19.25 22.22 3.14
CA SER A 69 -19.52 20.91 3.76
C SER A 69 -19.65 19.78 2.73
N THR A 70 -20.37 20.02 1.62
CA THR A 70 -20.49 19.03 0.54
C THR A 70 -19.14 18.73 -0.12
N ARG A 71 -18.31 19.75 -0.34
CA ARG A 71 -16.96 19.55 -0.92
C ARG A 71 -16.05 18.80 0.04
N TRP A 72 -16.09 19.15 1.32
CA TRP A 72 -15.33 18.48 2.36
C TRP A 72 -15.65 16.99 2.41
N GLU A 73 -16.95 16.62 2.45
CA GLU A 73 -17.38 15.22 2.43
C GLU A 73 -16.86 14.47 1.21
N SER A 74 -16.91 15.10 0.02
CA SER A 74 -16.39 14.49 -1.21
C SER A 74 -14.88 14.27 -1.15
N GLN A 75 -14.12 15.19 -0.54
CA GLN A 75 -12.67 15.06 -0.42
C GLN A 75 -12.29 13.98 0.59
N MET A 76 -13.01 13.90 1.72
CA MET A 76 -12.76 12.86 2.72
C MET A 76 -13.08 11.48 2.19
N LYS A 77 -14.15 11.32 1.40
CA LYS A 77 -14.42 10.07 0.66
C LYS A 77 -13.31 9.71 -0.33
N TYR A 78 -12.75 10.70 -1.02
CA TYR A 78 -11.61 10.48 -1.92
C TYR A 78 -10.37 10.00 -1.17
N VAL A 79 -10.03 10.64 -0.04
CA VAL A 79 -8.89 10.25 0.81
C VAL A 79 -9.09 8.82 1.35
N ASP A 80 -10.29 8.48 1.80
CA ASP A 80 -10.62 7.13 2.25
C ASP A 80 -10.35 6.08 1.16
N GLY A 81 -10.85 6.34 -0.06
CA GLY A 81 -10.64 5.46 -1.20
C GLY A 81 -9.18 5.35 -1.63
N LEU A 82 -8.41 6.44 -1.56
CA LEU A 82 -6.99 6.47 -1.87
C LEU A 82 -6.19 5.61 -0.88
N LEU A 83 -6.45 5.75 0.42
CA LEU A 83 -5.77 4.97 1.45
C LEU A 83 -6.13 3.49 1.37
N LEU A 84 -7.41 3.17 1.16
CA LEU A 84 -7.89 1.80 1.04
C LEU A 84 -7.32 1.10 -0.20
N ASN A 85 -7.55 1.68 -1.38
CA ASN A 85 -7.29 1.00 -2.65
C ASN A 85 -5.92 1.37 -3.24
N GLY A 86 -5.60 2.67 -3.25
CA GLY A 86 -4.38 3.18 -3.88
C GLY A 86 -3.11 2.83 -3.10
N VAL A 87 -3.20 2.78 -1.77
CA VAL A 87 -2.07 2.46 -0.90
C VAL A 87 -2.16 1.05 -0.35
N ALA A 88 -3.10 0.79 0.58
CA ALA A 88 -3.17 -0.49 1.27
C ALA A 88 -3.46 -1.65 0.31
N GLY A 89 -4.38 -1.46 -0.64
CA GLY A 89 -4.70 -2.43 -1.69
C GLY A 89 -3.47 -2.80 -2.53
N LYS A 90 -2.75 -1.81 -3.06
CA LYS A 90 -1.56 -2.03 -3.88
C LYS A 90 -0.40 -2.67 -3.12
N LEU A 91 -0.23 -2.36 -1.84
CA LEU A 91 0.76 -3.02 -0.99
C LEU A 91 0.40 -4.50 -0.78
N ARG A 92 -0.87 -4.83 -0.55
CA ARG A 92 -1.31 -6.23 -0.41
C ARG A 92 -1.20 -7.01 -1.71
N GLU A 93 -1.55 -6.40 -2.83
CA GLU A 93 -1.41 -6.99 -4.17
C GLU A 93 0.07 -7.32 -4.44
N SER A 94 0.96 -6.36 -4.21
CA SER A 94 2.41 -6.56 -4.34
C SER A 94 2.91 -7.67 -3.41
N ALA A 95 2.46 -7.69 -2.15
CA ALA A 95 2.83 -8.76 -1.20
C ALA A 95 2.41 -10.16 -1.69
N ALA A 96 1.22 -10.28 -2.27
CA ALA A 96 0.73 -11.53 -2.84
C ALA A 96 1.55 -11.97 -4.06
N GLU A 97 1.95 -11.03 -4.92
CA GLU A 97 2.86 -11.32 -6.03
C GLU A 97 4.24 -11.80 -5.56
N PHE A 98 4.80 -11.17 -4.53
CA PHE A 98 6.08 -11.58 -3.95
C PHE A 98 6.02 -13.02 -3.43
N ASP A 99 4.97 -13.38 -2.67
CA ASP A 99 4.78 -14.75 -2.18
C ASP A 99 4.63 -15.76 -3.33
N ALA A 100 3.89 -15.40 -4.38
CA ALA A 100 3.70 -16.28 -5.53
C ALA A 100 5.01 -16.55 -6.28
N ARG A 101 5.85 -15.52 -6.45
CA ARG A 101 7.17 -15.63 -7.07
C ARG A 101 8.10 -16.47 -6.21
N GLU A 102 8.16 -16.22 -4.90
CA GLU A 102 9.02 -16.98 -3.98
C GLU A 102 8.67 -18.48 -3.98
N ARG A 103 7.38 -18.82 -3.94
CA ARG A 103 6.93 -20.22 -4.05
C ARG A 103 7.33 -20.87 -5.37
N THR A 104 7.24 -20.11 -6.47
CA THR A 104 7.59 -20.59 -7.81
C THR A 104 9.09 -20.87 -7.91
N GLU A 105 9.93 -19.95 -7.44
CA GLU A 105 11.38 -20.15 -7.45
C GLU A 105 11.80 -21.28 -6.51
N LYS A 106 11.21 -21.39 -5.32
CA LYS A 106 11.45 -22.51 -4.41
C LYS A 106 11.10 -23.86 -5.05
N ALA A 107 9.99 -23.92 -5.79
CA ALA A 107 9.57 -25.12 -6.52
C ALA A 107 10.45 -25.44 -7.74
N ARG A 108 11.12 -24.44 -8.34
CA ARG A 108 12.12 -24.66 -9.40
C ARG A 108 13.40 -25.24 -8.82
N HIS A 109 13.92 -24.63 -7.75
CA HIS A 109 15.13 -25.11 -7.09
C HIS A 109 14.98 -26.54 -6.56
N SER A 110 13.84 -26.88 -5.95
CA SER A 110 13.62 -28.26 -5.48
C SER A 110 13.56 -29.30 -6.60
N LYS A 111 13.15 -28.90 -7.82
CA LYS A 111 13.14 -29.80 -8.99
C LYS A 111 14.54 -29.99 -9.58
N ASP A 112 15.35 -28.94 -9.62
CA ASP A 112 16.75 -29.03 -10.09
C ASP A 112 17.61 -29.85 -9.13
N ASP A 113 17.45 -29.68 -7.82
CA ASP A 113 18.14 -30.50 -6.81
C ASP A 113 17.76 -31.98 -6.92
N GLY A 114 16.49 -32.28 -7.17
CA GLY A 114 16.00 -33.66 -7.40
C GLY A 114 16.51 -34.27 -8.72
N LYS A 115 16.69 -33.45 -9.76
CA LYS A 115 17.23 -33.91 -11.05
C LYS A 115 18.73 -34.21 -10.97
N ALA A 116 19.50 -33.35 -10.30
CA ALA A 116 20.93 -33.57 -10.08
C ALA A 116 21.22 -34.85 -9.26
N GLY A 117 20.37 -35.15 -8.27
CA GLY A 117 20.45 -36.40 -7.51
C GLY A 117 20.11 -37.65 -8.32
N ASN A 118 19.16 -37.56 -9.26
CA ASN A 118 18.73 -38.68 -10.08
C ASN A 118 19.71 -39.01 -11.23
N ASP A 119 20.32 -37.98 -11.85
CA ASP A 119 21.33 -38.17 -12.92
C ASP A 119 22.64 -38.76 -12.36
N SER A 120 23.00 -38.42 -11.12
CA SER A 120 24.17 -39.02 -10.43
C SER A 120 23.99 -40.52 -10.15
N ASN A 121 22.75 -40.98 -9.98
CA ASN A 121 22.46 -42.38 -9.64
C ASN A 121 22.32 -43.28 -10.89
N ARG A 122 22.18 -42.72 -12.09
CA ARG A 122 22.14 -43.46 -13.36
C ARG A 122 23.50 -43.74 -13.99
N ASN A 123 24.53 -43.00 -13.60
CA ASN A 123 25.91 -43.18 -14.12
C ASN A 123 26.75 -44.17 -13.29
N LEU A 124 26.15 -44.85 -12.31
CA LEU A 124 26.80 -45.81 -11.42
C LEU A 124 26.26 -47.25 -11.56
N ALA A 125 25.49 -47.54 -12.62
CA ALA A 125 24.96 -48.87 -12.93
C ALA A 125 25.58 -49.44 -14.20
#